data_AF-A0A8S0VFY5-F1
#
_entry.id   AF-A0A8S0VFY5-F1
#
_cell.length_a   1.000
_cell.length_b   1.000
_cell.length_c   1.000
_cell.angle_alpha   90.00
_cell.angle_beta   90.00
_cell.angle_gamma   90.00
#
_symmetry.space_group_name_H-M   'P 1'
#
loop_
_entity.id
_entity.type
_entity.pdbx_description
1 polymer ?
#
loop_
_entity_poly.entity_id
_entity_poly.type
_entity_poly.pdbx_seq_one_letter_code
_entity_poly.pdbx_strand_id
1 'polypeptide(L)'
;MDIKRLQNANQKFKLRTIEAEAEARELKVEASVEGEAIEALKLKQVELESEMEQLTTANKDLTIEVYLSKFEVNATMKRVENSNNLQKIASMSLKASNKKKVELKAKVEELTAEAATLTQQVDGARDKAVYEYIAHFHETVEYDALGMFWRGVIYNEVFKRLAKLHPQLDLASTKEEFIPPEPSTPANEGDGYEGEVNEGDIN
;
A
#
# COMPACT_ATOMS: atom_id res chain seq x y z
N MET A 1 129.45 11.03 -43.00
CA MET A 1 128.05 11.43 -42.70
C MET A 1 127.14 10.82 -43.74
N ASP A 2 126.07 10.09 -43.46
CA ASP A 2 125.76 9.14 -42.40
C ASP A 2 124.48 8.43 -42.87
N ILE A 3 124.63 7.50 -43.81
CA ILE A 3 123.52 6.70 -44.37
C ILE A 3 122.70 6.05 -43.24
N LYS A 4 123.37 5.64 -42.16
CA LYS A 4 122.74 5.15 -40.92
C LYS A 4 121.84 6.18 -40.23
N ARG A 5 122.20 7.47 -40.21
CA ARG A 5 121.36 8.53 -39.62
C ARG A 5 120.11 8.78 -40.46
N LEU A 6 120.23 8.74 -41.80
CA LEU A 6 119.08 8.86 -42.70
C LEU A 6 118.15 7.64 -42.61
N GLN A 7 118.70 6.42 -42.50
CA GLN A 7 117.92 5.20 -42.26
C GLN A 7 117.19 5.25 -40.92
N ASN A 8 117.85 5.71 -39.86
CA ASN A 8 117.26 5.85 -38.53
C ASN A 8 116.17 6.95 -38.49
N ALA A 9 116.40 8.09 -39.14
CA ALA A 9 115.40 9.14 -39.30
C ALA A 9 114.17 8.66 -40.11
N ASN A 10 114.38 7.86 -41.16
CA ASN A 10 113.30 7.27 -41.96
C ASN A 10 112.50 6.23 -41.15
N GLN A 11 113.16 5.36 -40.38
CA GLN A 11 112.48 4.45 -39.43
C GLN A 11 111.69 5.21 -38.37
N LYS A 12 112.25 6.28 -37.81
CA LYS A 12 111.58 7.12 -36.81
C LYS A 12 110.36 7.84 -37.39
N PHE A 13 110.45 8.31 -38.64
CA PHE A 13 109.31 8.89 -39.36
C PHE A 13 108.22 7.84 -39.57
N LYS A 14 108.57 6.65 -40.05
CA LYS A 14 107.62 5.53 -40.22
C LYS A 14 106.92 5.15 -38.92
N LEU A 15 107.66 5.05 -37.81
CA LEU A 15 107.08 4.78 -36.48
C LEU A 15 106.09 5.86 -36.06
N ARG A 16 106.43 7.14 -36.23
CA ARG A 16 105.50 8.25 -35.95
C ARG A 16 104.27 8.25 -36.84
N THR A 17 104.40 7.87 -38.11
CA THR A 17 103.26 7.74 -39.00
C THR A 17 102.33 6.62 -38.55
N ILE A 18 102.87 5.48 -38.12
CA ILE A 18 102.09 4.36 -37.58
C ILE A 18 101.41 4.73 -36.26
N GLU A 19 102.10 5.42 -35.36
CA GLU A 19 101.53 5.92 -34.09
C GLU A 19 100.39 6.91 -34.34
N ALA A 20 100.59 7.89 -35.24
CA ALA A 20 99.55 8.86 -35.59
C ALA A 20 98.34 8.21 -36.28
N GLU A 21 98.55 7.19 -37.12
CA GLU A 21 97.47 6.43 -37.73
C GLU A 21 96.71 5.57 -36.71
N ALA A 22 97.40 5.04 -35.70
CA ALA A 22 96.77 4.29 -34.61
C ALA A 22 95.90 5.21 -33.74
N GLU A 23 96.41 6.39 -33.37
CA GLU A 23 95.69 7.40 -32.59
C GLU A 23 94.48 7.96 -33.37
N ALA A 24 94.63 8.20 -34.68
CA ALA A 24 93.52 8.62 -35.54
C ALA A 24 92.44 7.53 -35.68
N ARG A 25 92.82 6.25 -35.67
CA ARG A 25 91.85 5.13 -35.66
C ARG A 25 91.14 5.04 -34.32
N GLU A 26 91.85 5.22 -33.21
CA GLU A 26 91.28 5.20 -31.85
C GLU A 26 90.25 6.32 -31.68
N LEU A 27 90.59 7.56 -32.02
CA LEU A 27 89.66 8.70 -32.00
C LEU A 27 88.43 8.49 -32.89
N LYS A 28 88.60 7.81 -34.04
CA LYS A 28 87.48 7.49 -34.94
C LYS A 28 86.54 6.45 -34.33
N VAL A 29 87.07 5.45 -33.61
CA VAL A 29 86.26 4.47 -32.89
C VAL A 29 85.52 5.14 -31.73
N GLU A 30 86.21 5.98 -30.95
CA GLU A 30 85.62 6.73 -29.84
C GLU A 30 84.47 7.63 -30.32
N ALA A 31 84.69 8.41 -31.39
CA ALA A 31 83.65 9.25 -31.99
C ALA A 31 82.45 8.44 -32.53
N SER A 32 82.67 7.21 -32.99
CA SER A 32 81.59 6.31 -33.43
C SER A 32 80.75 5.84 -32.25
N VAL A 33 81.39 5.42 -31.15
CA VAL A 33 80.72 4.95 -29.93
C VAL A 33 79.95 6.08 -29.26
N GLU A 34 80.50 7.30 -29.20
CA GLU A 34 79.79 8.48 -28.70
C GLU A 34 78.58 8.84 -29.58
N GLY A 35 78.72 8.73 -30.91
CA GLY A 35 77.61 8.95 -31.84
C GLY A 35 76.44 7.99 -31.59
N GLU A 36 76.73 6.70 -31.44
CA GLU A 36 75.73 5.66 -31.11
C GLU A 36 75.08 5.91 -29.74
N ALA A 37 75.84 6.31 -28.73
CA ALA A 37 75.31 6.62 -27.40
C ALA A 37 74.37 7.84 -27.42
N ILE A 38 74.70 8.88 -28.18
CA ILE A 38 73.84 10.06 -28.38
C ILE A 38 72.54 9.66 -29.07
N GLU A 39 72.59 8.80 -30.07
CA GLU A 39 71.41 8.34 -30.81
C GLU A 39 70.48 7.49 -29.93
N ALA A 40 71.05 6.57 -29.13
CA ALA A 40 70.30 5.79 -28.16
C ALA A 40 69.62 6.67 -27.08
N LEU A 41 70.29 7.72 -26.62
CA LEU A 41 69.71 8.68 -25.67
C LEU A 41 68.54 9.47 -26.28
N LYS A 42 68.66 9.90 -27.55
CA LYS A 42 67.56 10.58 -28.26
C LYS A 42 66.36 9.66 -28.44
N LEU A 43 66.60 8.39 -28.79
CA LEU A 43 65.52 7.42 -28.97
C LEU A 43 64.77 7.18 -27.65
N LYS A 44 65.51 7.01 -26.55
CA LYS A 44 64.93 6.88 -25.21
C LYS A 44 64.19 8.15 -24.74
N GLN A 45 64.65 9.33 -25.14
CA GLN A 45 63.95 10.58 -24.87
C GLN A 45 62.59 10.62 -25.58
N VAL A 46 62.53 10.24 -26.85
CA VAL A 46 61.27 10.18 -27.62
C VAL A 46 60.31 9.15 -27.01
N GLU A 47 60.79 7.99 -26.57
CA GLU A 47 59.99 6.99 -25.87
C GLU A 47 59.38 7.54 -24.58
N LEU A 48 60.20 8.20 -23.74
CA LEU A 48 59.74 8.83 -22.50
C LEU A 48 58.72 9.95 -22.74
N GLU A 49 58.92 10.76 -23.78
CA GLU A 49 57.97 11.82 -24.18
C GLU A 49 56.62 11.20 -24.61
N SER A 50 56.66 10.12 -25.39
CA SER A 50 55.45 9.36 -25.77
C SER A 50 54.75 8.74 -24.55
N GLU A 51 55.47 8.11 -23.64
CA GLU A 51 54.89 7.55 -22.41
C GLU A 51 54.25 8.63 -21.53
N MET A 52 54.91 9.79 -21.39
CA MET A 52 54.33 10.93 -20.68
C MET A 52 53.04 11.41 -21.32
N GLU A 53 52.99 11.55 -22.65
CA GLU A 53 51.78 11.98 -23.34
C GLU A 53 50.62 11.00 -23.12
N GLN A 54 50.90 9.69 -23.17
CA GLN A 54 49.91 8.65 -22.85
C GLN A 54 49.42 8.75 -21.40
N LEU A 55 50.32 8.90 -20.43
CA LEU A 55 49.97 9.04 -19.02
C LEU A 55 49.14 10.30 -18.77
N THR A 56 49.47 11.42 -19.42
CA THR A 56 48.68 12.66 -19.27
C THR A 56 47.27 12.52 -19.84
N THR A 57 47.11 11.78 -20.94
CA THR A 57 45.81 11.50 -21.54
C THR A 57 44.99 10.59 -20.63
N ALA A 58 45.56 9.47 -20.17
CA ALA A 58 44.90 8.55 -19.25
C ALA A 58 44.48 9.23 -17.93
N ASN A 59 45.29 10.15 -17.40
CA ASN A 59 44.96 10.90 -16.18
C ASN A 59 43.78 11.88 -16.39
N LYS A 60 43.69 12.52 -17.56
CA LYS A 60 42.51 13.35 -17.91
C LYS A 60 41.24 12.51 -17.99
N ASP A 61 41.31 11.35 -18.65
CA ASP A 61 40.16 10.45 -18.78
C ASP A 61 39.70 9.92 -17.41
N LEU A 62 40.65 9.47 -16.57
CA LEU A 62 40.36 9.07 -15.19
C LEU A 62 39.76 10.20 -14.36
N THR A 63 40.22 11.44 -14.55
CA THR A 63 39.67 12.60 -13.84
C THR A 63 38.20 12.82 -14.20
N ILE A 64 37.86 12.68 -15.48
CA ILE A 64 36.47 12.78 -15.96
C ILE A 64 35.63 11.63 -15.40
N GLU A 65 36.12 10.39 -15.45
CA GLU A 65 35.42 9.21 -14.96
C GLU A 65 35.15 9.28 -13.46
N VAL A 66 36.12 9.74 -12.66
CA VAL A 66 35.96 9.97 -11.22
C VAL A 66 34.90 11.04 -10.95
N TYR A 67 34.87 12.11 -11.75
CA TYR A 67 33.86 13.16 -11.60
C TYR A 67 32.45 12.63 -11.90
N LEU A 68 32.27 11.90 -13.00
CA LEU A 68 31.00 11.29 -13.36
C LEU A 68 30.54 10.25 -12.32
N SER A 69 31.46 9.39 -11.88
CA SER A 69 31.18 8.41 -10.82
C SER A 69 30.75 9.07 -9.52
N LYS A 70 31.41 10.16 -9.09
CA LYS A 70 30.99 10.93 -7.91
C LYS A 70 29.59 11.53 -8.07
N PHE A 71 29.28 12.04 -9.25
CA PHE A 71 27.96 12.58 -9.56
C PHE A 71 26.88 11.49 -9.46
N GLU A 72 27.12 10.33 -10.06
CA GLU A 72 26.20 9.19 -10.02
C GLU A 72 26.02 8.64 -8.60
N VAL A 73 27.10 8.50 -7.81
CA VAL A 73 27.04 8.09 -6.41
C VAL A 73 26.19 9.06 -5.58
N ASN A 74 26.32 10.37 -5.79
CA ASN A 74 25.50 11.35 -5.09
C ASN A 74 24.01 11.22 -5.50
N ALA A 75 23.74 11.03 -6.79
CA ALA A 75 22.38 10.83 -7.30
C ALA A 75 21.74 9.53 -6.79
N THR A 76 22.49 8.44 -6.67
CA THR A 76 21.99 7.18 -6.09
C THR A 76 21.78 7.30 -4.59
N MET A 77 22.68 7.96 -3.86
CA MET A 77 22.55 8.22 -2.43
C MET A 77 21.25 8.98 -2.10
N LYS A 78 20.93 10.04 -2.85
CA LYS A 78 19.65 10.78 -2.71
C LYS A 78 18.43 9.90 -2.99
N ARG A 79 18.50 9.03 -3.99
CA ARG A 79 17.41 8.09 -4.32
C ARG A 79 17.18 7.08 -3.19
N VAL A 80 18.26 6.54 -2.62
CA VAL A 80 18.19 5.61 -1.49
C VAL A 80 17.60 6.30 -0.25
N GLU A 81 18.04 7.52 0.05
CA GLU A 81 17.49 8.29 1.17
C GLU A 81 15.98 8.56 1.01
N ASN A 82 15.55 8.97 -0.18
CA ASN A 82 14.13 9.15 -0.47
C ASN A 82 13.33 7.85 -0.33
N SER A 83 13.87 6.74 -0.86
CA SER A 83 13.25 5.42 -0.73
C SER A 83 13.09 4.99 0.73
N ASN A 84 14.11 5.22 1.56
CA ASN A 84 14.06 4.91 2.99
C ASN A 84 13.00 5.75 3.72
N ASN A 85 12.90 7.04 3.38
CA ASN A 85 11.87 7.92 3.94
C ASN A 85 10.45 7.47 3.55
N LEU A 86 10.24 7.13 2.28
CA LEU A 86 8.95 6.60 1.81
C LEU A 86 8.60 5.27 2.50
N GLN A 87 9.57 4.37 2.65
CA GLN A 87 9.36 3.10 3.34
C GLN A 87 8.99 3.32 4.82
N LYS A 88 9.62 4.29 5.49
CA LYS A 88 9.29 4.65 6.87
C LYS A 88 7.86 5.19 6.99
N ILE A 89 7.46 6.09 6.09
CA ILE A 89 6.09 6.64 6.04
C ILE A 89 5.07 5.52 5.80
N ALA A 90 5.33 4.66 4.81
CA ALA A 90 4.46 3.53 4.50
C ALA A 90 4.32 2.57 5.70
N SER A 91 5.43 2.26 6.38
CA SER A 91 5.43 1.44 7.59
C SER A 91 4.62 2.05 8.73
N MET A 92 4.75 3.36 8.97
CA MET A 92 3.96 4.08 9.98
C MET A 92 2.47 4.07 9.65
N SER A 93 2.11 4.34 8.39
CA SER A 93 0.72 4.30 7.93
C SER A 93 0.10 2.92 8.07
N LEU A 94 0.85 1.86 7.70
CA LEU A 94 0.41 0.48 7.86
C LEU A 94 0.18 0.12 9.34
N LYS A 95 1.09 0.53 10.23
CA LYS A 95 0.91 0.32 11.69
C LYS A 95 -0.34 1.02 12.21
N ALA A 96 -0.58 2.27 11.81
CA ALA A 96 -1.77 3.01 12.21
C ALA A 96 -3.06 2.36 11.69
N SER A 97 -3.08 1.93 10.43
CA SER A 97 -4.21 1.22 9.83
C SER A 97 -4.51 -0.10 10.55
N ASN A 98 -3.48 -0.89 10.83
CA ASN A 98 -3.63 -2.15 11.57
C ASN A 98 -4.16 -1.92 13.00
N LYS A 99 -3.69 -0.87 13.68
CA LYS A 99 -4.22 -0.50 15.00
C LYS A 99 -5.71 -0.17 14.92
N LYS A 100 -6.11 0.70 13.98
CA LYS A 100 -7.51 1.07 13.78
C LYS A 100 -8.39 -0.13 13.41
N LYS A 101 -7.88 -1.08 12.63
CA LYS A 101 -8.58 -2.32 12.29
C LYS A 101 -8.88 -3.16 13.53
N VAL A 102 -7.92 -3.28 14.46
CA VAL A 102 -8.13 -4.02 15.72
C VAL A 102 -9.17 -3.32 16.60
N GLU A 103 -9.08 -1.99 16.74
CA GLU A 103 -10.06 -1.19 17.49
C GLU A 103 -11.47 -1.32 16.93
N LEU A 104 -11.62 -1.23 15.60
CA LEU A 104 -12.91 -1.40 14.94
C LEU A 104 -13.48 -2.80 15.12
N LYS A 105 -12.63 -3.84 15.04
CA LYS A 105 -13.07 -5.21 15.25
C LYS A 105 -13.60 -5.41 16.68
N ALA A 106 -12.89 -4.90 17.69
CA ALA A 106 -13.35 -4.94 19.07
C ALA A 106 -14.68 -4.22 19.26
N LYS A 107 -14.84 -3.03 18.63
CA LYS A 107 -16.10 -2.26 18.70
C LYS A 107 -17.27 -2.98 18.02
N VAL A 108 -17.04 -3.66 16.90
CA VAL A 108 -18.06 -4.47 16.24
C VAL A 108 -18.48 -5.64 17.13
N GLU A 109 -17.53 -6.32 17.76
CA GLU A 109 -17.82 -7.42 18.69
C GLU A 109 -18.65 -6.94 19.89
N GLU A 110 -18.29 -5.79 20.48
CA GLU A 110 -19.03 -5.13 21.57
C GLU A 110 -20.47 -4.79 21.15
N LEU A 111 -20.64 -4.07 20.02
CA LEU A 111 -21.96 -3.68 19.53
C LEU A 111 -22.83 -4.89 19.15
N THR A 112 -22.21 -5.96 18.64
CA THR A 112 -22.94 -7.19 18.31
C THR A 112 -23.47 -7.86 19.58
N ALA A 113 -22.67 -7.90 20.65
CA ALA A 113 -23.10 -8.43 21.93
C ALA A 113 -24.21 -7.57 22.58
N GLU A 114 -24.10 -6.24 22.50
CA GLU A 114 -25.12 -5.32 22.97
C GLU A 114 -26.43 -5.49 22.19
N ALA A 115 -26.38 -5.54 20.87
CA ALA A 115 -27.55 -5.75 20.02
C ALA A 115 -28.26 -7.08 20.31
N ALA A 116 -27.48 -8.16 20.51
CA ALA A 116 -28.04 -9.46 20.91
C ALA A 116 -28.74 -9.38 22.27
N THR A 117 -28.14 -8.68 23.24
CA THR A 117 -28.74 -8.47 24.58
C THR A 117 -30.04 -7.69 24.49
N LEU A 118 -30.06 -6.59 23.73
CA LEU A 118 -31.26 -5.78 23.53
C LEU A 118 -32.37 -6.56 22.83
N THR A 119 -32.03 -7.36 21.82
CA THR A 119 -32.99 -8.23 21.13
C THR A 119 -33.64 -9.19 22.11
N GLN A 120 -32.83 -9.87 22.94
CA GLN A 120 -33.35 -10.77 23.97
C GLN A 120 -34.25 -10.06 24.99
N GLN A 121 -33.90 -8.84 25.39
CA GLN A 121 -34.72 -8.05 26.32
C GLN A 121 -36.07 -7.65 25.71
N VAL A 122 -36.06 -7.22 24.45
CA VAL A 122 -37.28 -6.87 23.71
C VAL A 122 -38.18 -8.09 23.55
N ASP A 123 -37.61 -9.23 23.17
CA ASP A 123 -38.37 -10.48 23.06
C ASP A 123 -38.98 -10.89 24.41
N GLY A 124 -38.20 -10.83 25.49
CA GLY A 124 -38.71 -11.12 26.83
C GLY A 124 -39.79 -10.14 27.31
N ALA A 125 -39.66 -8.85 27.00
CA ALA A 125 -40.67 -7.84 27.34
C ALA A 125 -41.96 -8.06 26.55
N ARG A 126 -41.84 -8.40 25.26
CA ARG A 126 -42.97 -8.76 24.40
C ARG A 126 -43.70 -9.98 24.95
N ASP A 127 -42.99 -11.05 25.25
CA ASP A 127 -43.58 -12.28 25.78
C ASP A 127 -44.30 -11.99 27.09
N LYS A 128 -43.65 -11.24 28.00
CA LYS A 128 -44.27 -10.83 29.27
C LYS A 128 -45.55 -10.02 29.05
N ALA A 129 -45.54 -9.05 28.15
CA ALA A 129 -46.73 -8.25 27.84
C ALA A 129 -47.88 -9.10 27.27
N VAL A 130 -47.56 -10.07 26.40
CA VAL A 130 -48.55 -11.02 25.86
C VAL A 130 -49.12 -11.90 26.98
N TYR A 131 -48.27 -12.43 27.87
CA TYR A 131 -48.73 -13.23 28.99
C TYR A 131 -49.61 -12.44 29.96
N GLU A 132 -49.23 -11.21 30.29
CA GLU A 132 -50.03 -10.31 31.13
C GLU A 132 -51.39 -10.01 30.45
N TYR A 133 -51.39 -9.70 29.16
CA TYR A 133 -52.62 -9.49 28.40
C TYR A 133 -53.54 -10.72 28.43
N ILE A 134 -53.01 -11.93 28.19
CA ILE A 134 -53.81 -13.16 28.21
C ILE A 134 -54.36 -13.44 29.62
N ALA A 135 -53.53 -13.27 30.66
CA ALA A 135 -53.94 -13.50 32.04
C ALA A 135 -55.09 -12.57 32.46
N HIS A 136 -55.06 -11.32 31.99
CA HIS A 136 -56.05 -10.29 32.29
C HIS A 136 -57.04 -10.05 31.15
N PHE A 137 -57.13 -10.94 30.16
CA PHE A 137 -58.00 -10.75 29.00
C PHE A 137 -59.45 -10.52 29.42
N HIS A 138 -59.90 -11.21 30.47
CA HIS A 138 -61.24 -11.06 31.03
C HIS A 138 -61.57 -9.65 31.57
N GLU A 139 -60.57 -8.82 31.80
CA GLU A 139 -60.71 -7.43 32.25
C GLU A 139 -60.75 -6.44 31.08
N THR A 140 -60.58 -6.91 29.83
CA THR A 140 -60.51 -6.04 28.65
C THR A 140 -61.85 -5.94 27.91
N VAL A 141 -62.03 -4.85 27.17
CA VAL A 141 -63.24 -4.61 26.36
C VAL A 141 -63.44 -5.68 25.28
N GLU A 142 -62.36 -6.29 24.81
CA GLU A 142 -62.41 -7.37 23.83
C GLU A 142 -63.05 -8.65 24.40
N TYR A 143 -62.91 -8.92 25.70
CA TYR A 143 -63.57 -10.06 26.33
C TYR A 143 -65.09 -9.89 26.36
N ASP A 144 -65.56 -8.69 26.69
CA ASP A 144 -66.98 -8.37 26.65
C ASP A 144 -67.54 -8.47 25.22
N ALA A 145 -66.79 -7.95 24.23
CA ALA A 145 -67.14 -8.07 22.82
C ALA A 145 -67.20 -9.53 22.36
N LEU A 146 -66.24 -10.37 22.79
CA LEU A 146 -66.23 -11.81 22.51
C LEU A 146 -67.45 -12.50 23.12
N GLY A 147 -67.81 -12.13 24.35
CA GLY A 147 -69.02 -12.61 25.01
C GLY A 147 -70.29 -12.22 24.26
N MET A 148 -70.40 -10.97 23.81
CA MET A 148 -71.52 -10.51 22.97
C MET A 148 -71.61 -11.28 21.66
N PHE A 149 -70.49 -11.51 20.99
CA PHE A 149 -70.41 -12.29 19.76
C PHE A 149 -70.96 -13.71 19.96
N TRP A 150 -70.46 -14.45 20.96
CA TRP A 150 -70.92 -15.83 21.21
C TRP A 150 -72.38 -15.90 21.63
N ARG A 151 -72.85 -14.94 22.44
CA ARG A 151 -74.29 -14.81 22.75
C ARG A 151 -75.12 -14.63 21.48
N GLY A 152 -74.71 -13.74 20.58
CA GLY A 152 -75.37 -13.54 19.29
C GLY A 152 -75.43 -14.80 18.43
N VAL A 153 -74.33 -15.58 18.37
CA VAL A 153 -74.28 -16.86 17.65
C VAL A 153 -75.26 -17.88 18.26
N ILE A 154 -75.25 -18.04 19.58
CA ILE A 154 -76.12 -18.99 20.29
C ILE A 154 -77.59 -18.61 20.12
N TYR A 155 -77.94 -17.34 20.36
CA TYR A 155 -79.32 -16.88 20.23
C TYR A 155 -79.83 -17.03 18.80
N ASN A 156 -79.01 -16.71 17.79
CA ASN A 156 -79.36 -16.95 16.39
C ASN A 156 -79.69 -18.41 16.11
N GLU A 157 -78.90 -19.36 16.63
CA GLU A 157 -79.16 -20.80 16.46
C GLU A 157 -80.43 -21.26 17.20
N VAL A 158 -80.66 -20.77 18.43
CA VAL A 158 -81.90 -21.06 19.19
C VAL A 158 -83.12 -20.54 18.42
N PHE A 159 -83.08 -19.30 17.93
CA PHE A 159 -84.19 -18.73 17.18
C PHE A 159 -84.42 -19.45 15.85
N LYS A 160 -83.38 -19.92 15.16
CA LYS A 160 -83.53 -20.75 13.95
C LYS A 160 -84.28 -22.04 14.27
N ARG A 161 -83.94 -22.71 15.37
CA ARG A 161 -84.62 -23.94 15.80
C ARG A 161 -86.05 -23.68 16.24
N LEU A 162 -86.28 -22.60 16.97
CA LEU A 162 -87.61 -22.23 17.46
C LEU A 162 -88.56 -21.87 16.31
N ALA A 163 -88.08 -21.11 15.31
CA ALA A 163 -88.83 -20.82 14.10
C ALA A 163 -89.19 -22.09 13.31
N LYS A 164 -88.32 -23.11 13.33
CA LYS A 164 -88.59 -24.40 12.68
C LYS A 164 -89.66 -25.22 13.41
N LEU A 165 -89.67 -25.20 14.74
CA LEU A 165 -90.62 -25.96 15.56
C LEU A 165 -91.99 -25.28 15.69
N HIS A 166 -91.99 -23.94 15.68
CA HIS A 166 -93.19 -23.12 15.89
C HIS A 166 -93.25 -22.01 14.83
N PRO A 167 -93.59 -22.33 13.56
CA PRO A 167 -93.56 -21.37 12.45
C PRO A 167 -94.57 -20.23 12.57
N GLN A 168 -95.61 -20.38 13.38
CA GLN A 168 -96.63 -19.36 13.64
C GLN A 168 -96.24 -18.33 14.71
N LEU A 169 -95.10 -18.52 15.38
CA LEU A 169 -94.64 -17.62 16.42
C LEU A 169 -93.85 -16.46 15.78
N ASP A 170 -94.30 -15.22 16.00
CA ASP A 170 -93.52 -14.05 15.58
C ASP A 170 -92.34 -13.87 16.54
N LEU A 171 -91.14 -14.00 16.00
CA LEU A 171 -89.88 -13.94 16.73
C LEU A 171 -89.10 -12.65 16.42
N ALA A 172 -89.65 -11.73 15.63
CA ALA A 172 -88.94 -10.53 15.22
C ALA A 172 -88.57 -9.64 16.41
N SER A 173 -89.54 -9.34 17.29
CA SER A 173 -89.32 -8.52 18.48
C SER A 173 -88.38 -9.19 19.50
N THR A 174 -88.51 -10.51 19.68
CA THR A 174 -87.65 -11.27 20.60
C THR A 174 -86.22 -11.38 20.08
N LYS A 175 -86.01 -11.40 18.76
CA LYS A 175 -84.65 -11.38 18.19
C LYS A 175 -83.95 -10.05 18.43
N GLU A 176 -84.66 -8.94 18.26
CA GLU A 176 -84.12 -7.59 18.44
C GLU A 176 -83.70 -7.31 19.90
N GLU A 177 -84.40 -7.91 20.86
CA GLU A 177 -84.05 -7.80 22.29
C GLU A 177 -82.80 -8.61 22.68
N PHE A 178 -82.60 -9.80 22.08
CA PHE A 178 -81.57 -10.75 22.51
C PHE A 178 -80.31 -10.77 21.64
N ILE A 179 -80.39 -10.30 20.40
CA ILE A 179 -79.22 -10.19 19.50
C ILE A 179 -78.77 -8.74 19.56
N PRO A 180 -77.69 -8.42 20.30
CA PRO A 180 -77.17 -7.05 20.30
C PRO A 180 -76.77 -6.63 18.87
N PRO A 181 -76.88 -5.34 18.53
CA PRO A 181 -76.38 -4.83 17.25
C PRO A 181 -74.89 -5.21 17.10
N GLU A 182 -74.46 -5.53 15.88
CA GLU A 182 -73.07 -5.90 15.61
C GLU A 182 -72.13 -4.85 16.25
N PRO A 183 -71.10 -5.28 16.99
CA PRO A 183 -70.16 -4.34 17.57
C PRO A 183 -69.57 -3.49 16.44
N SER A 184 -69.83 -2.19 16.47
CA SER A 184 -69.20 -1.22 15.58
C SER A 184 -67.70 -1.45 15.66
N THR A 185 -67.06 -1.77 14.55
CA THR A 185 -65.61 -1.89 14.49
C THR A 185 -65.03 -0.58 15.03
N PRO A 186 -64.16 -0.61 16.05
CA PRO A 186 -63.48 0.61 16.47
C PRO A 186 -62.81 1.19 15.22
N ALA A 187 -63.01 2.48 14.96
CA ALA A 187 -62.28 3.16 13.92
C ALA A 187 -60.80 2.88 14.18
N ASN A 188 -60.10 2.42 13.15
CA ASN A 188 -58.67 2.22 13.17
C ASN A 188 -58.03 3.60 13.37
N GLU A 189 -57.91 4.06 14.63
CA GLU A 189 -57.04 5.15 15.00
C GLU A 189 -55.61 4.60 14.89
N GLY A 190 -55.17 4.49 13.63
CA GLY A 190 -53.78 4.39 13.32
C GLY A 190 -53.13 5.69 13.77
N ASP A 191 -52.43 5.63 14.89
CA ASP A 191 -51.46 6.64 15.26
C ASP A 191 -50.49 6.80 14.08
N GLY A 192 -50.67 7.90 13.36
CA GLY A 192 -49.79 8.35 12.31
C GLY A 192 -48.43 8.66 12.91
N TYR A 193 -47.53 7.68 12.85
CA TYR A 193 -46.11 7.99 12.78
C TYR A 193 -45.82 8.55 11.38
N GLU A 194 -45.98 9.87 11.24
CA GLU A 194 -45.26 10.62 10.21
C GLU A 194 -43.78 10.62 10.61
N GLY A 195 -43.08 9.56 10.20
CA GLY A 195 -41.63 9.62 10.07
C GLY A 195 -41.32 10.44 8.84
N GLU A 196 -40.96 11.71 9.03
CA GLU A 196 -40.35 12.55 7.99
C GLU A 196 -39.13 11.82 7.43
N VAL A 197 -39.27 11.28 6.23
CA VAL A 197 -38.14 10.82 5.43
C VAL A 197 -37.53 12.07 4.82
N ASN A 198 -36.46 12.57 5.43
CA ASN A 198 -35.61 13.59 4.81
C ASN A 198 -34.86 12.96 3.61
N GLU A 199 -35.51 12.90 2.46
CA GLU A 199 -34.85 12.82 1.17
C GLU A 199 -34.41 14.23 0.77
N GLY A 200 -33.16 14.58 1.10
CA GLY A 200 -32.58 15.82 0.62
C GLY A 200 -31.40 16.28 1.45
N ASP A 201 -30.26 15.60 1.30
CA ASP A 201 -28.92 16.22 1.29
C ASP A 201 -27.86 15.14 0.99
N ILE A 202 -27.78 14.77 -0.30
CA ILE A 202 -26.56 14.22 -0.89
C ILE A 202 -26.35 14.97 -2.22
N ASN A 203 -25.68 16.11 -2.12
CA ASN A 203 -24.83 16.65 -3.19
C ASN A 203 -23.39 16.58 -2.69
#